data_AF-A0A6J3Q5T8-F1
#
_entry.id   AF-A0A6J3Q5T8-F1
#
_cell.length_a   1.000
_cell.length_b   1.000
_cell.length_c   1.000
_cell.angle_alpha   90.00
_cell.angle_beta   90.00
_cell.angle_gamma   90.00
#
_symmetry.space_group_name_H-M   'P 1'
#
loop_
_entity.id
_entity.type
_entity.pdbx_description
1 polymer ?
#
loop_
_entity_poly.entity_id
_entity_poly.type
_entity_poly.pdbx_seq_one_letter_code
_entity_poly.pdbx_strand_id
1 'polypeptide(L)'
;MLAEFVTDSRKKDKLLCSQLQVVDFLQNFLVQEGTAQDLNPLASEDTSRQKAIEVKEQWKELKATYQEHVEAITSSLTQALPKVEEAQRKQAKLQEALEQLQAKKQMAMEKLRIVQKQWQLQQEKRLQHLAVVSSEVRERQTGTQQELEQLYQELGALKQQAGQEQYKLQRHQTFLHLLYTLQGKLLFHEAEAEVPQELDLPKDKPQQQTQPQEQNIRDTMGRDECVSFKANNPQPAGDTGLPWLPGRQQHGEGS
;
A
#
# COMPACT_ATOMS: atom_id res chain seq x y z
N MET A 1 -49.55 28.36 90.43
CA MET A 1 -49.68 29.77 90.87
C MET A 1 -48.37 30.55 90.86
N LEU A 2 -47.30 30.20 91.62
CA LEU A 2 -46.03 30.97 91.58
C LEU A 2 -45.29 30.86 90.24
N ALA A 3 -45.27 29.66 89.63
CA ALA A 3 -44.61 29.45 88.33
C ALA A 3 -45.27 30.22 87.17
N GLU A 4 -46.61 30.35 87.20
CA GLU A 4 -47.36 31.14 86.22
C GLU A 4 -47.08 32.64 86.39
N PHE A 5 -47.04 33.13 87.63
CA PHE A 5 -46.68 34.53 87.91
C PHE A 5 -45.26 34.86 87.44
N VAL A 6 -44.28 33.97 87.66
CA VAL A 6 -42.89 34.18 87.20
C VAL A 6 -42.78 34.16 85.68
N THR A 7 -43.52 33.28 85.00
CA THR A 7 -43.51 33.25 83.53
C THR A 7 -44.25 34.43 82.92
N ASP A 8 -45.32 34.89 83.54
CA ASP A 8 -46.05 36.10 83.13
C ASP A 8 -45.24 37.37 83.36
N SER A 9 -44.55 37.48 84.51
CA SER A 9 -43.59 38.57 84.77
C SER A 9 -42.46 38.59 83.74
N ARG A 10 -41.88 37.43 83.41
CA ARG A 10 -40.82 37.34 82.39
C ARG A 10 -41.31 37.74 80.99
N LYS A 11 -42.57 37.42 80.65
CA LYS A 11 -43.19 37.84 79.38
C LYS A 11 -43.40 39.36 79.36
N LYS A 12 -43.88 39.93 80.47
CA LYS A 12 -44.05 41.38 80.63
C LYS A 12 -42.72 42.12 80.57
N ASP A 13 -41.67 41.62 81.22
CA ASP A 13 -40.33 42.21 81.14
C ASP A 13 -39.77 42.16 79.72
N LYS A 14 -39.95 41.05 78.99
CA LYS A 14 -39.55 40.98 77.58
C LYS A 14 -40.32 41.96 76.71
N LEU A 15 -41.63 42.11 76.94
CA LEU A 15 -42.46 43.07 76.22
C LEU A 15 -42.01 44.50 76.52
N LEU A 16 -41.76 44.81 77.80
CA LEU A 16 -41.26 46.12 78.22
C LEU A 16 -39.90 46.41 77.58
N CYS A 17 -38.98 45.44 77.55
CA CYS A 17 -37.69 45.57 76.89
C CYS A 17 -37.82 45.77 75.37
N SER A 18 -38.74 45.05 74.70
CA SER A 18 -38.98 45.25 73.27
C SER A 18 -39.61 46.61 72.98
N GLN A 19 -40.53 47.06 73.83
CA GLN A 19 -41.12 48.40 73.71
C GLN A 19 -40.09 49.49 73.97
N LEU A 20 -39.22 49.33 74.96
CA LEU A 20 -38.09 50.22 75.22
C LEU A 20 -37.10 50.24 74.05
N GLN A 21 -36.83 49.11 73.41
CA GLN A 21 -36.01 49.06 72.19
C GLN A 21 -36.65 49.80 71.02
N VAL A 22 -37.97 49.70 70.84
CA VAL A 22 -38.69 50.45 69.81
C VAL A 22 -38.71 51.95 70.14
N VAL A 23 -38.90 52.32 71.41
CA VAL A 23 -38.83 53.72 71.86
C VAL A 23 -37.42 54.28 71.70
N ASP A 24 -36.38 53.51 72.04
CA ASP A 24 -34.99 53.88 71.81
C ASP A 24 -34.68 54.00 70.32
N PHE A 25 -35.20 53.10 69.48
CA PHE A 25 -35.09 53.23 68.02
C PHE A 25 -35.79 54.49 67.49
N LEU A 26 -37.02 54.77 67.93
CA LEU A 26 -37.77 55.96 67.53
C LEU A 26 -37.13 57.24 68.09
N GLN A 27 -36.56 57.19 69.28
CA GLN A 27 -35.83 58.30 69.88
C GLN A 27 -34.52 58.55 69.13
N ASN A 28 -33.78 57.51 68.77
CA ASN A 28 -32.59 57.61 67.93
C ASN A 28 -32.93 58.08 66.50
N PHE A 29 -34.09 57.70 65.97
CA PHE A 29 -34.59 58.21 64.68
C PHE A 29 -34.94 59.69 64.79
N LEU A 30 -35.67 60.11 65.83
CA LEU A 30 -35.99 61.52 66.08
C LEU A 30 -34.75 62.37 66.44
N VAL A 31 -33.72 61.79 67.06
CA VAL A 31 -32.44 62.45 67.33
C VAL A 31 -31.60 62.52 66.05
N GLN A 32 -31.63 61.52 65.17
CA GLN A 32 -31.01 61.60 63.84
C GLN A 32 -31.74 62.62 62.94
N GLU A 33 -33.06 62.69 63.03
CA GLU A 33 -33.87 63.68 62.32
C GLU A 33 -33.67 65.07 62.93
N GLY A 34 -33.60 65.19 64.26
CA GLY A 34 -33.32 66.43 64.99
C GLY A 34 -31.88 66.93 64.90
N THR A 35 -30.90 66.07 64.58
CA THR A 35 -29.52 66.47 64.25
C THR A 35 -29.32 66.75 62.75
N ALA A 36 -30.23 66.28 61.89
CA ALA A 36 -30.31 66.70 60.50
C ALA A 36 -31.18 67.95 60.28
N GLN A 37 -31.88 68.42 61.33
CA GLN A 37 -32.85 69.51 61.26
C GLN A 37 -32.40 70.74 62.06
N ASP A 38 -31.16 71.18 61.87
CA ASP A 38 -30.72 72.52 62.29
C ASP A 38 -29.73 73.18 61.32
N LEU A 39 -29.86 72.87 60.03
CA LEU A 39 -29.19 73.59 58.94
C LEU A 39 -30.21 73.79 57.81
N ASN A 40 -30.82 74.96 57.80
CA ASN A 40 -31.50 75.61 56.66
C ASN A 40 -32.30 74.65 55.72
N PRO A 41 -33.61 74.45 55.94
CA PRO A 41 -34.41 73.48 55.17
C PRO A 41 -34.37 73.68 53.64
N LEU A 42 -34.14 74.92 53.18
CA LEU A 42 -33.95 75.24 51.77
C LEU A 42 -32.65 74.66 51.18
N ALA A 43 -31.56 74.62 51.95
CA ALA A 43 -30.28 74.07 51.50
C ALA A 43 -30.25 72.52 51.48
N SER A 44 -31.00 71.87 52.37
CA SER A 44 -31.16 70.41 52.41
C SER A 44 -32.00 69.88 51.24
N GLU A 45 -33.05 70.60 50.87
CA GLU A 45 -33.90 70.24 49.73
C GLU A 45 -33.17 70.48 48.38
N ASP A 46 -32.40 71.56 48.26
CA ASP A 46 -31.60 71.84 47.07
C ASP A 46 -30.44 70.86 46.88
N THR A 47 -29.76 70.45 47.96
CA THR A 47 -28.74 69.39 47.89
C THR A 47 -29.35 68.02 47.58
N SER A 48 -30.58 67.74 48.04
CA SER A 48 -31.33 66.53 47.69
C SER A 48 -31.75 66.51 46.21
N ARG A 49 -32.29 67.63 45.71
CA ARG A 49 -32.60 67.81 44.27
C ARG A 49 -31.36 67.60 43.41
N GLN A 50 -30.23 68.18 43.81
CA GLN A 50 -28.96 68.04 43.10
C GLN A 50 -28.49 66.58 43.07
N LYS A 51 -28.52 65.86 44.20
CA LYS A 51 -28.18 64.43 44.26
C LYS A 51 -29.11 63.57 43.40
N ALA A 52 -30.40 63.88 43.34
CA ALA A 52 -31.36 63.16 42.50
C ALA A 52 -31.09 63.38 40.99
N ILE A 53 -30.64 64.57 40.60
CA ILE A 53 -30.21 64.87 39.23
C ILE A 53 -28.93 64.09 38.89
N GLU A 54 -27.94 64.07 39.77
CA GLU A 54 -26.69 63.32 39.60
C GLU A 54 -26.95 61.81 39.45
N VAL A 55 -27.79 61.22 40.32
CA VAL A 55 -28.18 59.81 40.21
C VAL A 55 -28.92 59.53 38.90
N LYS A 56 -29.76 60.46 38.43
CA LYS A 56 -30.48 60.33 37.16
C LYS A 56 -29.50 60.39 35.97
N GLU A 57 -28.45 61.20 36.04
CA GLU A 57 -27.40 61.23 35.03
C GLU A 57 -26.57 59.95 35.03
N GLN A 58 -26.15 59.47 36.20
CA GLN A 58 -25.47 58.18 36.36
C GLN A 58 -26.32 57.01 35.82
N TRP A 59 -27.64 57.02 36.08
CA TRP A 59 -28.55 56.01 35.53
C TRP A 59 -28.64 56.08 34.00
N LYS A 60 -28.66 57.28 33.43
CA LYS A 60 -28.66 57.46 31.96
C LYS A 60 -27.36 56.96 31.34
N GLU A 61 -26.22 57.30 31.94
CA GLU A 61 -24.91 56.84 31.48
C GLU A 61 -24.80 55.31 31.57
N LEU A 62 -25.21 54.72 32.70
CA LEU A 62 -25.26 53.26 32.87
C LEU A 62 -26.17 52.58 31.84
N LYS A 63 -27.33 53.18 31.54
CA LYS A 63 -28.23 52.65 30.51
C LYS A 63 -27.63 52.75 29.12
N ALA A 64 -26.91 53.83 28.81
CA ALA A 64 -26.23 54.00 27.53
C ALA A 64 -25.09 53.00 27.34
N THR A 65 -24.22 52.84 28.35
CA THR A 65 -23.12 51.87 28.31
C THR A 65 -23.63 50.43 28.24
N TYR A 66 -24.69 50.10 28.98
CA TYR A 66 -25.34 48.80 28.86
C TYR A 66 -25.85 48.55 27.42
N GLN A 67 -26.53 49.52 26.82
CA GLN A 67 -27.05 49.39 25.46
C GLN A 67 -25.90 49.20 24.45
N GLU A 68 -24.82 49.98 24.57
CA GLU A 68 -23.62 49.84 23.73
C GLU A 68 -23.02 48.44 23.85
N HIS A 69 -22.90 47.89 25.06
CA HIS A 69 -22.40 46.53 25.26
C HIS A 69 -23.33 45.48 24.65
N VAL A 70 -24.64 45.62 24.78
CA VAL A 70 -25.60 44.70 24.15
C VAL A 70 -25.46 44.74 22.63
N GLU A 71 -25.33 45.92 22.03
CA GLU A 71 -25.13 46.08 20.59
C GLU A 71 -23.78 45.53 20.10
N ALA A 72 -22.70 45.77 20.86
CA ALA A 72 -21.38 45.20 20.58
C ALA A 72 -21.41 43.66 20.65
N ILE A 73 -22.04 43.08 21.67
CA ILE A 73 -22.20 41.62 21.78
C ILE A 73 -23.07 41.09 20.63
N THR A 74 -24.21 41.71 20.36
CA THR A 74 -25.14 41.26 19.31
C THR A 74 -24.48 41.29 17.94
N SER A 75 -23.79 42.38 17.59
CA SER A 75 -23.08 42.51 16.32
C SER A 75 -21.95 41.49 16.18
N SER A 76 -21.16 41.28 17.25
CA SER A 76 -20.11 40.26 17.26
C SER A 76 -20.67 38.85 17.09
N LEU A 77 -21.81 38.54 17.73
CA LEU A 77 -22.49 37.26 17.63
C LEU A 77 -23.03 37.02 16.22
N THR A 78 -23.68 38.03 15.61
CA THR A 78 -24.17 37.95 14.22
C THR A 78 -23.04 37.69 13.23
N GLN A 79 -21.83 38.20 13.49
CA GLN A 79 -20.65 37.95 12.65
C GLN A 79 -20.00 36.58 12.92
N ALA A 80 -20.01 36.11 14.16
CA ALA A 80 -19.33 34.87 14.56
C ALA A 80 -20.14 33.61 14.21
N LEU A 81 -21.47 33.65 14.36
CA LEU A 81 -22.36 32.52 14.12
C LEU A 81 -22.21 31.89 12.71
N PRO A 82 -22.26 32.64 11.60
CA PRO A 82 -22.10 32.06 10.26
C PRO A 82 -20.70 31.44 10.06
N LYS A 83 -19.65 31.99 10.67
CA LYS A 83 -18.29 31.43 10.59
C LYS A 83 -18.20 30.07 11.26
N VAL A 84 -18.88 29.88 12.39
CA VAL A 84 -18.95 28.59 13.09
C VAL A 84 -19.73 27.57 12.26
N GLU A 85 -20.87 27.96 11.69
CA GLU A 85 -21.63 27.07 10.81
C GLU A 85 -20.83 26.65 9.57
N GLU A 86 -20.12 27.59 8.93
CA GLU A 86 -19.24 27.27 7.82
C GLU A 86 -18.10 26.32 8.22
N ALA A 87 -17.49 26.54 9.39
CA ALA A 87 -16.46 25.65 9.92
C ALA A 87 -17.02 24.24 10.14
N GLN A 88 -18.23 24.12 10.68
CA GLN A 88 -18.90 22.83 10.88
C GLN A 88 -19.22 22.13 9.54
N ARG A 89 -19.71 22.88 8.54
CA ARG A 89 -19.93 22.34 7.19
C ARG A 89 -18.63 21.86 6.56
N LYS A 90 -17.54 22.62 6.71
CA LYS A 90 -16.20 22.23 6.22
C LYS A 90 -15.69 20.99 6.94
N GLN A 91 -15.88 20.90 8.26
CA GLN A 91 -15.52 19.72 9.06
C GLN A 91 -16.26 18.47 8.58
N ALA A 92 -17.59 18.56 8.36
CA ALA A 92 -18.39 17.44 7.86
C ALA A 92 -17.89 16.97 6.48
N LYS A 93 -17.59 17.89 5.56
CA LYS A 93 -17.02 17.57 4.24
C LYS A 93 -15.65 16.90 4.33
N LEU A 94 -14.79 17.37 5.23
CA LEU A 94 -13.48 16.75 5.45
C LEU A 94 -13.61 15.34 6.02
N GLN A 95 -14.55 15.13 6.94
CA GLN A 95 -14.82 13.82 7.51
C GLN A 95 -15.31 12.83 6.43
N GLU A 96 -16.25 13.24 5.59
CA GLU A 96 -16.70 12.42 4.45
C GLU A 96 -15.54 12.10 3.49
N ALA A 97 -14.71 13.08 3.14
CA ALA A 97 -13.56 12.87 2.28
C ALA A 97 -12.53 11.88 2.89
N LEU A 98 -12.34 11.93 4.21
CA LEU A 98 -11.49 10.98 4.93
C LEU A 98 -12.06 9.56 4.88
N GLU A 99 -13.37 9.40 5.11
CA GLU A 99 -14.05 8.10 5.02
C GLU A 99 -13.93 7.52 3.60
N GLN A 100 -14.14 8.34 2.57
CA GLN A 100 -13.97 7.92 1.17
C GLN A 100 -12.52 7.52 0.86
N LEU A 101 -11.53 8.26 1.36
CA LEU A 101 -10.11 7.94 1.18
C LEU A 101 -9.76 6.63 1.89
N GLN A 102 -10.26 6.42 3.10
CA GLN A 102 -10.06 5.18 3.84
C GLN A 102 -10.69 3.99 3.11
N ALA A 103 -11.91 4.14 2.58
CA ALA A 103 -12.56 3.10 1.77
C ALA A 103 -11.75 2.77 0.50
N LYS A 104 -11.26 3.80 -0.22
CA LYS A 104 -10.39 3.61 -1.39
C LYS A 104 -9.08 2.90 -1.03
N LYS A 105 -8.47 3.23 0.11
CA LYS A 105 -7.27 2.55 0.62
C LYS A 105 -7.54 1.07 0.86
N GLN A 106 -8.65 0.73 1.53
CA GLN A 106 -9.01 -0.67 1.78
C GLN A 106 -9.24 -1.44 0.48
N MET A 107 -9.98 -0.85 -0.47
CA MET A 107 -10.20 -1.47 -1.77
C MET A 107 -8.89 -1.71 -2.53
N ALA A 108 -7.96 -0.76 -2.50
CA ALA A 108 -6.66 -0.89 -3.15
C ALA A 108 -5.81 -2.00 -2.51
N MET A 109 -5.83 -2.11 -1.17
CA MET A 109 -5.13 -3.19 -0.45
C MET A 109 -5.71 -4.57 -0.80
N GLU A 110 -7.04 -4.70 -0.90
CA GLU A 110 -7.65 -5.98 -1.28
C GLU A 110 -7.35 -6.34 -2.74
N LYS A 111 -7.39 -5.37 -3.66
CA LYS A 111 -6.98 -5.58 -5.05
C LYS A 111 -5.54 -6.08 -5.14
N LEU A 112 -4.62 -5.46 -4.40
CA LEU A 112 -3.22 -5.89 -4.35
C LEU A 112 -3.11 -7.32 -3.83
N ARG A 113 -3.85 -7.66 -2.76
CA ARG A 113 -3.87 -9.01 -2.18
C ARG A 113 -4.36 -10.06 -3.19
N ILE A 114 -5.40 -9.76 -3.94
CA ILE A 114 -5.94 -10.66 -4.99
C ILE A 114 -4.90 -10.88 -6.09
N VAL A 115 -4.30 -9.81 -6.62
CA VAL A 115 -3.27 -9.89 -7.65
C VAL A 115 -2.06 -10.69 -7.14
N GLN A 116 -1.63 -10.47 -5.90
CA GLN A 116 -0.53 -11.20 -5.29
C GLN A 116 -0.83 -12.70 -5.18
N LYS A 117 -2.01 -13.07 -4.67
CA LYS A 117 -2.43 -14.49 -4.59
C LYS A 117 -2.50 -15.13 -5.98
N GLN A 118 -3.02 -14.41 -6.97
CA GLN A 118 -3.11 -14.91 -8.33
C GLN A 118 -1.72 -15.13 -8.95
N TRP A 119 -0.80 -14.20 -8.74
CA TRP A 119 0.59 -14.35 -9.16
C TRP A 119 1.25 -15.56 -8.48
N GLN A 120 1.09 -15.74 -7.17
CA GLN A 120 1.61 -16.89 -6.43
C GLN A 120 1.08 -18.21 -7.00
N LEU A 121 -0.24 -18.31 -7.19
CA LEU A 121 -0.87 -19.49 -7.77
C LEU A 121 -0.34 -19.80 -9.18
N GLN A 122 -0.12 -18.76 -9.99
CA GLN A 122 0.44 -18.94 -11.32
C GLN A 122 1.89 -19.43 -11.28
N GLN A 123 2.70 -18.93 -10.36
CA GLN A 123 4.07 -19.41 -10.16
C GLN A 123 4.07 -20.87 -9.70
N GLU A 124 3.21 -21.20 -8.74
CA GLU A 124 3.09 -22.57 -8.24
C GLU A 124 2.68 -23.55 -9.34
N LYS A 125 1.68 -23.20 -10.16
CA LYS A 125 1.29 -24.02 -11.32
C LYS A 125 2.42 -24.23 -12.31
N ARG A 126 3.22 -23.18 -12.60
CA ARG A 126 4.38 -23.29 -13.48
C ARG A 126 5.44 -24.22 -12.89
N LEU A 127 5.71 -24.11 -11.58
CA LEU A 127 6.66 -24.98 -10.89
C LEU A 127 6.18 -26.44 -10.86
N GLN A 128 4.90 -26.67 -10.58
CA GLN A 128 4.30 -28.01 -10.63
C GLN A 128 4.41 -28.62 -12.03
N HIS A 129 4.06 -27.87 -13.08
CA HIS A 129 4.20 -28.34 -14.45
C HIS A 129 5.67 -28.64 -14.80
N LEU A 130 6.60 -27.76 -14.41
CA LEU A 130 8.02 -27.98 -14.63
C LEU A 130 8.53 -29.24 -13.92
N ALA A 131 8.07 -29.49 -12.69
CA ALA A 131 8.41 -30.69 -11.94
C ALA A 131 7.94 -31.96 -12.66
N VAL A 132 6.69 -32.00 -13.14
CA VAL A 132 6.13 -33.14 -13.90
C VAL A 132 6.93 -33.38 -15.19
N VAL A 133 7.18 -32.34 -15.98
CA VAL A 133 7.97 -32.47 -17.22
C VAL A 133 9.38 -32.96 -16.89
N SER A 134 10.00 -32.46 -15.81
CA SER A 134 11.35 -32.88 -15.42
C SER A 134 11.42 -34.34 -14.98
N SER A 135 10.38 -34.87 -14.31
CA SER A 135 10.33 -36.29 -13.96
C SER A 135 10.11 -37.16 -15.19
N GLU A 136 9.21 -36.78 -16.09
CA GLU A 136 9.01 -37.52 -17.34
C GLU A 136 10.29 -37.59 -18.19
N VAL A 137 11.04 -36.47 -18.28
CA VAL A 137 12.31 -36.45 -19.01
C VAL A 137 13.33 -37.37 -18.35
N ARG A 138 13.44 -37.38 -17.01
CA ARG A 138 14.34 -38.32 -16.30
C ARG A 138 13.93 -39.76 -16.49
N GLU A 139 12.64 -40.07 -16.45
CA GLU A 139 12.14 -41.43 -16.69
C GLU A 139 12.47 -41.89 -18.10
N ARG A 140 12.19 -41.07 -19.12
CA ARG A 140 12.56 -41.36 -20.51
C ARG A 140 14.07 -41.56 -20.65
N GLN A 141 14.87 -40.65 -20.11
CA GLN A 141 16.33 -40.74 -20.16
C GLN A 141 16.84 -42.03 -19.52
N THR A 142 16.31 -42.40 -18.36
CA THR A 142 16.68 -43.64 -17.67
C THR A 142 16.29 -44.87 -18.50
N GLY A 143 15.09 -44.87 -19.11
CA GLY A 143 14.64 -45.93 -20.00
C GLY A 143 15.55 -46.08 -21.24
N THR A 144 15.87 -44.98 -21.92
CA THR A 144 16.77 -45.02 -23.09
C THR A 144 18.18 -45.48 -22.71
N GLN A 145 18.67 -45.11 -21.52
CA GLN A 145 19.96 -45.55 -21.03
C GLN A 145 19.98 -47.06 -20.74
N GLN A 146 18.91 -47.60 -20.15
CA GLN A 146 18.75 -49.04 -19.92
C GLN A 146 18.69 -49.83 -21.23
N GLU A 147 17.93 -49.34 -22.22
CA GLU A 147 17.87 -49.96 -23.56
C GLU A 147 19.23 -49.98 -24.24
N LEU A 148 19.98 -48.88 -24.15
CA LEU A 148 21.33 -48.78 -24.70
C LEU A 148 22.28 -49.79 -24.02
N GLU A 149 22.22 -49.93 -22.70
CA GLU A 149 23.00 -50.94 -21.97
C GLU A 149 22.64 -52.37 -22.40
N GLN A 150 21.36 -52.67 -22.62
CA GLN A 150 20.91 -53.96 -23.14
C GLN A 150 21.46 -54.22 -24.55
N LEU A 151 21.38 -53.25 -25.45
CA LEU A 151 21.92 -53.36 -26.81
C LEU A 151 23.45 -53.59 -26.81
N TYR A 152 24.19 -52.96 -25.89
CA TYR A 152 25.62 -53.23 -25.75
C TYR A 152 25.91 -54.67 -25.30
N GLN A 153 25.12 -55.22 -24.39
CA GLN A 153 25.24 -56.61 -23.95
C GLN A 153 24.93 -57.59 -25.09
N GLU A 154 23.85 -57.35 -25.83
CA GLU A 154 23.48 -58.14 -27.01
C GLU A 154 24.55 -58.10 -28.10
N LEU A 155 25.09 -56.92 -28.41
CA LEU A 155 26.18 -56.76 -29.37
C LEU A 155 27.43 -57.51 -28.93
N GLY A 156 27.73 -57.49 -27.63
CA GLY A 156 28.80 -58.30 -27.03
C GLY A 156 28.59 -59.80 -27.26
N ALA A 157 27.38 -60.30 -27.03
CA ALA A 157 27.03 -61.70 -27.24
C ALA A 157 27.11 -62.10 -28.73
N LEU A 158 26.57 -61.27 -29.63
CA LEU A 158 26.64 -61.49 -31.08
C LEU A 158 28.09 -61.50 -31.58
N LYS A 159 28.95 -60.61 -31.07
CA LYS A 159 30.37 -60.58 -31.41
C LYS A 159 31.09 -61.87 -30.96
N GLN A 160 30.78 -62.38 -29.77
CA GLN A 160 31.32 -63.66 -29.31
C GLN A 160 30.85 -64.81 -30.20
N GLN A 161 29.56 -64.85 -30.54
CA GLN A 161 29.00 -65.86 -31.44
C GLN A 161 29.65 -65.82 -32.83
N ALA A 162 29.82 -64.64 -33.41
CA ALA A 162 30.52 -64.45 -34.68
C ALA A 162 31.97 -64.97 -34.61
N GLY A 163 32.69 -64.69 -33.51
CA GLY A 163 34.04 -65.23 -33.28
C GLY A 163 34.08 -66.76 -33.20
N GLN A 164 33.08 -67.38 -32.55
CA GLN A 164 32.96 -68.84 -32.48
C GLN A 164 32.71 -69.47 -33.85
N GLU A 165 31.82 -68.87 -34.66
CA GLU A 165 31.56 -69.35 -36.03
C GLU A 165 32.78 -69.16 -36.94
N GLN A 166 33.53 -68.06 -36.81
CA GLN A 166 34.79 -67.86 -37.51
C GLN A 166 35.82 -68.95 -37.16
N TYR A 167 35.98 -69.27 -35.87
CA TYR A 167 36.87 -70.35 -35.45
C TYR A 167 36.45 -71.71 -36.02
N LYS A 168 35.14 -72.01 -36.02
CA LYS A 168 34.61 -73.22 -36.67
C LYS A 168 34.95 -73.21 -38.15
N LEU A 169 34.70 -72.11 -38.87
CA LEU A 169 35.00 -72.00 -40.29
C LEU A 169 36.47 -72.26 -40.58
N GLN A 170 37.38 -71.64 -39.81
CA GLN A 170 38.82 -71.86 -39.95
C GLN A 170 39.19 -73.33 -39.73
N ARG A 171 38.61 -73.97 -38.71
CA ARG A 171 38.82 -75.41 -38.45
C ARG A 171 38.38 -76.27 -39.64
N HIS A 172 37.21 -75.99 -40.24
CA HIS A 172 36.74 -76.72 -41.42
C HIS A 172 37.63 -76.48 -42.64
N GLN A 173 38.11 -75.25 -42.85
CA GLN A 173 39.08 -74.94 -43.92
C GLN A 173 40.38 -75.75 -43.74
N THR A 174 40.91 -75.83 -42.52
CA THR A 174 42.10 -76.67 -42.23
C THR A 174 41.85 -78.14 -42.53
N PHE A 175 40.68 -78.69 -42.18
CA PHE A 175 40.33 -80.07 -42.51
C PHE A 175 40.22 -80.30 -44.02
N LEU A 176 39.59 -79.39 -44.75
CA LEU A 176 39.53 -79.47 -46.21
C LEU A 176 40.92 -79.47 -46.83
N HIS A 177 41.81 -78.59 -46.38
CA HIS A 177 43.20 -78.54 -46.83
C HIS A 177 43.93 -79.86 -46.59
N LEU A 178 43.79 -80.44 -45.39
CA LEU A 178 44.38 -81.75 -45.07
C LEU A 178 43.85 -82.87 -45.97
N LEU A 179 42.54 -82.90 -46.23
CA LEU A 179 41.91 -83.89 -47.11
C LEU A 179 42.46 -83.79 -48.54
N TYR A 180 42.60 -82.58 -49.08
CA TYR A 180 43.20 -82.38 -50.41
C TYR A 180 44.65 -82.87 -50.49
N THR A 181 45.45 -82.60 -49.45
CA THR A 181 46.85 -83.07 -49.35
C THR A 181 46.93 -84.60 -49.32
N LEU A 182 46.08 -85.27 -48.51
CA LEU A 182 46.02 -86.73 -48.43
C LEU A 182 45.54 -87.38 -49.74
N GLN A 183 44.71 -86.68 -50.51
CA GLN A 183 44.20 -87.15 -51.80
C GLN A 183 45.23 -87.01 -52.95
N GLY A 184 46.43 -86.48 -52.67
CA GLY A 184 47.54 -86.42 -53.62
C GLY A 184 47.40 -85.36 -54.72
N LYS A 185 46.46 -84.41 -54.60
CA LYS A 185 46.32 -83.29 -55.53
C LYS A 185 46.99 -82.04 -54.95
N LEU A 186 48.26 -81.84 -55.29
CA LEU A 186 48.94 -80.56 -55.12
C LEU A 186 48.30 -79.53 -56.06
N LEU A 187 47.52 -78.59 -55.50
CA LEU A 187 47.35 -77.28 -56.11
C LEU A 187 48.08 -76.27 -55.23
N PHE A 188 49.33 -76.02 -55.59
CA PHE A 188 49.89 -74.68 -55.43
C PHE A 188 49.08 -73.73 -56.32
N HIS A 189 48.54 -72.67 -55.72
CA HIS A 189 48.43 -71.41 -56.44
C HIS A 189 49.26 -70.39 -55.67
N GLU A 190 50.53 -70.36 -56.03
CA GLU A 190 51.36 -69.18 -55.92
C GLU A 190 50.93 -68.26 -57.07
N ALA A 191 50.20 -67.21 -56.72
CA ALA A 191 50.13 -65.99 -57.50
C ALA A 191 50.21 -64.84 -56.49
N GLU A 192 51.46 -64.42 -56.27
CA GLU A 192 51.94 -63.08 -55.95
C GLU A 192 51.24 -62.27 -54.86
N ALA A 193 52.08 -61.79 -53.94
CA ALA A 193 51.80 -60.65 -53.10
C ALA A 193 51.29 -59.47 -53.92
N GLU A 194 50.12 -58.95 -53.59
CA GLU A 194 49.96 -57.50 -53.45
C GLU A 194 48.79 -57.14 -52.52
N VAL A 195 49.05 -56.11 -51.75
CA VAL A 195 48.25 -55.51 -50.69
C VAL A 195 46.89 -55.04 -51.23
N PRO A 196 45.79 -55.13 -50.46
CA PRO A 196 44.48 -54.65 -50.89
C PRO A 196 44.46 -53.12 -50.92
N GLN A 197 44.36 -52.53 -52.11
CA GLN A 197 44.14 -51.09 -52.26
C GLN A 197 43.12 -50.77 -53.37
N GLU A 198 42.06 -50.09 -52.94
CA GLU A 198 41.11 -49.25 -53.69
C GLU A 198 40.15 -49.92 -54.70
N LEU A 199 38.91 -50.14 -54.24
CA LEU A 199 37.74 -49.78 -55.03
C LEU A 199 36.93 -48.72 -54.25
N ASP A 200 36.78 -47.58 -54.89
CA ASP A 200 36.44 -46.28 -54.35
C ASP A 200 35.11 -46.19 -53.56
N LEU A 201 35.22 -45.58 -52.38
CA LEU A 201 34.16 -44.73 -51.84
C LEU A 201 33.97 -43.50 -52.76
N PRO A 202 32.74 -42.98 -52.91
CA PRO A 202 32.54 -41.66 -53.49
C PRO A 202 33.23 -40.60 -52.62
N LYS A 203 34.15 -39.85 -53.25
CA LYS A 203 34.81 -38.64 -52.78
C LYS A 203 33.80 -37.63 -52.23
N ASP A 204 33.84 -37.37 -50.94
CA ASP A 204 33.47 -36.07 -50.38
C ASP A 204 34.70 -35.41 -49.73
N LYS A 205 34.86 -34.13 -50.06
CA LYS A 205 36.06 -33.29 -49.89
C LYS A 205 36.31 -32.90 -48.42
N PRO A 206 37.55 -32.51 -48.06
CA PRO A 206 37.87 -31.99 -46.73
C PRO A 206 37.48 -30.52 -46.62
N GLN A 207 36.66 -30.16 -45.62
CA GLN A 207 36.47 -28.77 -45.22
C GLN A 207 36.50 -28.65 -43.69
N GLN A 208 37.67 -28.20 -43.24
CA GLN A 208 37.93 -27.33 -42.10
C GLN A 208 37.64 -27.86 -40.68
N GLN A 209 38.77 -28.05 -39.98
CA GLN A 209 38.90 -27.85 -38.54
C GLN A 209 38.16 -26.58 -38.09
N THR A 210 37.31 -26.71 -37.08
CA THR A 210 37.27 -25.72 -35.99
C THR A 210 36.74 -26.40 -34.73
N GLN A 211 37.60 -26.54 -33.73
CA GLN A 211 37.20 -26.76 -32.34
C GLN A 211 36.38 -25.57 -31.86
N PRO A 212 35.39 -25.74 -30.97
CA PRO A 212 35.01 -24.71 -30.03
C PRO A 212 35.72 -25.00 -28.69
N GLN A 213 36.79 -24.26 -28.42
CA GLN A 213 37.31 -24.09 -27.07
C GLN A 213 36.58 -22.92 -26.39
N GLU A 214 36.14 -23.20 -25.18
CA GLU A 214 35.43 -22.37 -24.22
C GLU A 214 36.07 -21.00 -23.88
N GLN A 215 35.19 -20.08 -23.41
CA GLN A 215 35.42 -18.91 -22.54
C GLN A 215 35.77 -17.53 -23.14
N ASN A 216 34.75 -16.70 -23.34
CA ASN A 216 34.52 -15.49 -22.50
C ASN A 216 33.22 -14.79 -22.92
N ILE A 217 32.19 -14.83 -22.08
CA ILE A 217 31.06 -13.89 -22.14
C ILE A 217 31.14 -13.04 -20.88
N ARG A 218 31.65 -11.82 -21.05
CA ARG A 218 31.35 -10.68 -20.19
C ARG A 218 31.19 -9.44 -21.05
N ASP A 219 30.06 -8.78 -20.86
CA ASP A 219 29.70 -7.41 -21.27
C ASP A 219 29.54 -7.20 -22.80
N THR A 220 28.41 -6.74 -23.35
CA THR A 220 27.80 -5.43 -23.14
C THR A 220 26.43 -5.37 -23.85
N MET A 221 25.53 -4.52 -23.37
CA MET A 221 24.11 -4.38 -23.75
C MET A 221 23.83 -3.88 -25.18
N GLY A 222 22.62 -4.17 -25.70
CA GLY A 222 21.84 -3.16 -26.45
C GLY A 222 21.07 -3.61 -27.70
N ARG A 223 19.77 -3.92 -27.52
CA ARG A 223 18.60 -3.73 -28.41
C ARG A 223 18.75 -3.84 -29.94
N ASP A 224 18.02 -4.80 -30.52
CA ASP A 224 17.63 -4.81 -31.93
C ASP A 224 16.20 -4.32 -32.15
N GLU A 225 16.05 -3.64 -33.29
CA GLU A 225 14.89 -2.91 -33.79
C GLU A 225 13.77 -3.80 -34.35
N CYS A 226 12.56 -3.23 -34.36
CA CYS A 226 11.31 -3.79 -34.83
C CYS A 226 11.15 -3.75 -36.36
N VAL A 227 10.60 -4.81 -36.97
CA VAL A 227 9.76 -4.75 -38.20
C VAL A 227 8.75 -5.92 -38.16
N SER A 228 7.49 -5.70 -37.77
CA SER A 228 6.29 -5.43 -38.61
C SER A 228 5.76 -6.61 -39.43
N PHE A 229 4.58 -7.13 -39.05
CA PHE A 229 3.62 -7.77 -39.95
C PHE A 229 2.20 -7.25 -39.67
N LYS A 230 1.56 -6.74 -40.73
CA LYS A 230 0.17 -6.26 -40.81
C LYS A 230 -0.83 -7.42 -40.69
N ALA A 231 -1.98 -7.17 -40.03
CA ALA A 231 -3.30 -7.58 -40.54
C ALA A 231 -4.45 -6.83 -39.85
N ASN A 232 -5.27 -6.20 -40.69
CA ASN A 232 -6.71 -5.92 -40.61
C ASN A 232 -7.32 -4.96 -39.57
N ASN A 233 -7.76 -3.83 -40.13
CA ASN A 233 -8.77 -2.88 -39.64
C ASN A 233 -10.19 -3.53 -39.68
N PRO A 234 -11.19 -3.03 -38.93
CA PRO A 234 -11.89 -1.81 -39.36
C PRO A 234 -12.22 -0.80 -38.25
N GLN A 235 -12.20 0.47 -38.65
CA GLN A 235 -12.68 1.69 -37.96
C GLN A 235 -14.23 1.73 -37.85
N PRO A 236 -14.85 2.53 -36.94
CA PRO A 236 -14.88 4.01 -37.04
C PRO A 236 -14.75 4.76 -35.69
N ALA A 237 -14.00 5.86 -35.66
CA ALA A 237 -14.43 7.28 -35.72
C ALA A 237 -14.95 7.84 -34.37
N GLY A 238 -14.27 8.89 -33.89
CA GLY A 238 -14.69 9.66 -32.72
C GLY A 238 -13.54 10.45 -32.09
N ASP A 239 -13.08 11.49 -32.77
CA ASP A 239 -12.22 12.56 -32.22
C ASP A 239 -12.86 13.19 -30.97
N THR A 240 -12.08 13.39 -29.90
CA THR A 240 -12.04 14.64 -29.11
C THR A 240 -10.78 14.64 -28.25
N GLY A 241 -9.90 15.64 -28.49
CA GLY A 241 -8.55 15.72 -27.95
C GLY A 241 -8.38 16.27 -26.54
N LEU A 242 -7.13 16.23 -26.08
CA LEU A 242 -6.52 16.94 -24.95
C LEU A 242 -5.01 17.10 -25.27
N PRO A 243 -4.24 17.98 -24.59
CA PRO A 243 -4.53 19.37 -24.23
C PRO A 243 -3.38 20.32 -24.63
N TRP A 244 -3.70 21.60 -24.87
CA TRP A 244 -2.71 22.68 -24.99
C TRP A 244 -2.41 23.30 -23.63
N LEU A 245 -1.12 23.44 -23.29
CA LEU A 245 -0.60 24.28 -22.20
C LEU A 245 0.39 25.30 -22.78
N PRO A 246 0.18 26.61 -22.61
CA PRO A 246 1.27 27.58 -22.56
C PRO A 246 1.50 27.94 -21.07
N GLY A 247 2.68 28.30 -20.58
CA GLY A 247 3.87 28.86 -21.18
C GLY A 247 4.51 29.67 -20.04
N ARG A 248 5.69 29.25 -19.59
CA ARG A 248 6.40 29.77 -18.42
C ARG A 248 7.00 31.14 -18.77
N GLN A 249 6.52 32.21 -18.15
CA GLN A 249 7.14 33.55 -18.25
C GLN A 249 8.37 33.63 -17.34
N GLN A 250 9.55 33.76 -17.94
CA GLN A 250 10.75 34.30 -17.30
C GLN A 250 10.90 35.74 -17.79
N HIS A 251 10.96 36.70 -16.88
CA HIS A 251 11.43 38.05 -17.19
C HIS A 251 12.79 38.23 -16.50
N GLY A 252 13.82 38.44 -17.31
CA GLY A 252 15.13 38.89 -16.92
C GLY A 252 15.65 39.88 -17.97
N GLU A 253 16.29 40.93 -17.46
CA GLU A 253 17.16 41.90 -18.13
C GLU A 253 16.55 43.14 -18.81
N GLY A 254 16.92 44.30 -18.25
CA GLY A 254 17.71 45.27 -19.03
C GLY A 254 17.08 46.64 -19.29
N SER A 255 17.23 47.59 -18.35
CA SER A 255 17.75 48.97 -18.55
C SER A 255 17.67 49.76 -17.25
#